data_AF-A0A7C4H073-F1
#
_entry.id   AF-A0A7C4H073-F1
#
_cell.length_a   1.000
_cell.length_b   1.000
_cell.length_c   1.000
_cell.angle_alpha   90.00
_cell.angle_beta   90.00
_cell.angle_gamma   90.00
#
_symmetry.space_group_name_H-M   'P 1'
#
loop_
_entity.id
_entity.type
_entity.pdbx_description
1 polymer ?
#
loop_
_entity_poly.entity_id
_entity_poly.type
_entity_poly.pdbx_seq_one_letter_code
_entity_poly.pdbx_strand_id
1 'polypeptide(L)' 'MKLLDTNVVIEMLRKKEYEAGAISPITLMEILRGIGAEKRPKVKRLLEESFTLLSVDNKTIE' A
#
# COMPACT_ATOMS: atom_id res chain seq x y z
N MET A 1 -6.78 -13.56 2.48
CA MET A 1 -6.56 -12.11 2.40
C MET A 1 -5.98 -11.80 1.03
N LYS A 2 -6.43 -10.74 0.34
CA LYS A 2 -5.84 -10.36 -0.96
C LYS A 2 -4.64 -9.45 -0.72
N LEU A 3 -3.48 -9.81 -1.26
CA LEU A 3 -2.29 -8.95 -1.30
C LEU A 3 -2.37 -8.10 -2.56
N LEU A 4 -2.44 -6.78 -2.38
CA LEU A 4 -2.58 -5.81 -3.45
C LEU A 4 -1.21 -5.26 -3.85
N ASP A 5 -0.94 -5.30 -5.14
CA ASP A 5 0.29 -4.76 -5.72
C ASP A 5 0.15 -3.25 -6.03
N THR A 6 1.27 -2.57 -6.25
CA THR A 6 1.37 -1.12 -6.47
C THR A 6 0.44 -0.63 -7.57
N ASN A 7 0.39 -1.32 -8.71
CA ASN A 7 -0.50 -0.94 -9.81
C ASN A 7 -1.99 -1.02 -9.44
N VAL A 8 -2.38 -2.04 -8.67
CA VAL A 8 -3.77 -2.22 -8.24
C VAL A 8 -4.18 -1.08 -7.31
N VAL A 9 -3.35 -0.77 -6.32
CA VAL A 9 -3.61 0.33 -5.37
C VAL A 9 -3.66 1.68 -6.09
N ILE A 10 -2.76 1.94 -7.05
CA ILE A 10 -2.78 3.17 -7.86
C ILE A 10 -4.08 3.29 -8.65
N GLU A 11 -4.52 2.21 -9.31
CA GLU A 11 -5.76 2.22 -10.10
C GLU A 11 -7.00 2.45 -9.22
N MET A 12 -7.05 1.82 -8.04
CA MET A 12 -8.08 2.06 -7.03
C MET A 12 -8.15 3.55 -6.62
N LEU A 13 -6.99 4.16 -6.32
CA LEU A 13 -6.91 5.57 -5.98
C LEU A 13 -7.37 6.49 -7.13
N ARG A 14 -7.01 6.16 -8.37
CA ARG A 14 -7.44 6.90 -9.57
C ARG A 14 -8.94 6.82 -9.80
N LYS A 15 -9.51 5.62 -9.63
CA LYS A 15 -10.94 5.35 -9.80
C LYS A 15 -11.79 5.75 -8.59
N LYS A 16 -11.15 6.08 -7.47
CA LYS A 16 -11.79 6.33 -6.16
C LYS A 16 -12.60 5.12 -5.68
N GLU A 17 -12.11 3.93 -5.99
CA GLU A 17 -12.69 2.66 -5.56
C GLU A 17 -11.88 2.12 -4.37
N TYR A 18 -12.57 1.54 -3.40
CA TYR A 18 -11.92 0.92 -2.24
C TYR A 18 -12.31 -0.55 -2.14
N GLU A 19 -11.31 -1.39 -1.93
CA GLU A 19 -11.41 -2.81 -1.68
C GLU A 19 -10.51 -3.14 -0.50
N ALA A 20 -11.06 -3.84 0.49
CA ALA A 20 -10.29 -4.27 1.64
C ALA A 20 -9.22 -5.28 1.23
N GLY A 21 -7.99 -5.06 1.70
CA GLY A 21 -6.85 -5.91 1.36
C GLY A 21 -5.62 -5.59 2.21
N ALA A 22 -4.55 -6.34 1.93
CA ALA A 22 -3.24 -6.07 2.47
C ALA A 22 -2.32 -5.48 1.41
N ILE A 23 -1.35 -4.69 1.84
CA ILE A 23 -0.22 -4.23 1.03
C ILE A 23 1.08 -4.68 1.70
N SER A 24 2.12 -4.87 0.91
CA SER A 24 3.46 -5.12 1.46
C SER A 24 4.15 -3.80 1.85
N PRO A 25 5.18 -3.84 2.71
CA PRO A 25 6.09 -2.71 2.90
C PRO A 25 6.71 -2.23 1.59
N ILE A 26 6.97 -3.13 0.63
CA ILE A 26 7.53 -2.79 -0.68
C ILE A 26 6.53 -1.91 -1.45
N THR A 27 5.28 -2.35 -1.56
CA THR A 27 4.18 -1.62 -2.19
C THR A 27 3.99 -0.23 -1.57
N LEU A 28 4.00 -0.15 -0.23
CA LEU A 28 3.91 1.13 0.49
C LEU A 28 5.08 2.06 0.12
N MET A 29 6.32 1.56 0.11
CA MET A 29 7.50 2.35 -0.26
C MET A 29 7.45 2.83 -1.71
N GLU A 30 7.01 1.98 -2.64
CA GLU A 30 6.91 2.33 -4.06
C GLU A 30 5.91 3.46 -4.30
N ILE A 31 4.74 3.41 -3.66
CA ILE A 31 3.74 4.47 -3.73
C ILE A 31 4.33 5.77 -3.14
N LEU A 32 4.93 5.71 -1.95
CA LEU A 32 5.49 6.88 -1.28
C LEU A 32 6.65 7.52 -2.04
N ARG A 33 7.41 6.74 -2.84
CA ARG A 33 8.50 7.26 -3.67
C ARG A 33 8.00 8.25 -4.73
N GLY A 34 6.79 8.05 -5.25
CA GLY A 34 6.13 8.97 -6.19
C GLY A 34 5.51 10.22 -5.54
N ILE A 35 5.57 10.34 -4.22
CA ILE A 35 4.94 11.42 -3.45
C ILE A 35 6.00 12.41 -2.94
N GLY A 36 5.69 13.71 -3.02
CA GLY A 36 6.51 14.79 -2.45
C GLY A 36 6.79 14.57 -0.96
N ALA A 37 8.02 14.84 -0.51
CA ALA A 37 8.48 14.50 0.83
C ALA A 37 7.59 15.05 1.95
N GLU A 38 7.04 16.25 1.75
CA GLU A 38 6.13 16.94 2.67
C GLU A 38 4.78 16.21 2.84
N LYS A 39 4.35 15.44 1.84
CA LYS A 39 3.08 14.70 1.85
C LYS A 39 3.25 13.25 2.32
N ARG A 40 4.46 12.69 2.27
CA ARG A 40 4.73 11.27 2.61
C ARG A 40 4.20 10.85 3.98
N PRO A 41 4.37 11.62 5.08
CA PRO A 41 3.87 11.18 6.40
C PRO A 41 2.34 11.02 6.41
N LYS A 42 1.62 11.95 5.78
CA LYS A 42 0.16 11.91 5.69
C LYS A 42 -0.31 10.75 4.81
N VAL A 43 0.29 10.57 3.64
CA VAL A 43 -0.07 9.48 2.71
C VAL A 43 0.23 8.12 3.33
N LYS A 44 1.39 7.96 3.99
CA LYS A 44 1.77 6.73 4.69
C LYS A 44 0.71 6.33 5.70
N ARG A 45 0.34 7.26 6.59
CA ARG A 45 -0.69 7.03 7.61
C ARG A 45 -2.01 6.60 6.99
N LEU A 46 -2.49 7.28 5.95
CA LEU A 46 -3.76 6.95 5.30
C LEU A 46 -3.72 5.54 4.67
N LEU A 47 -2.60 5.15 4.05
CA LEU A 47 -2.45 3.81 3.49
C LEU A 47 -2.39 2.74 4.58
N GLU A 48 -1.70 2.99 5.69
CA GLU A 48 -1.64 2.08 6.85
C GLU A 48 -2.97 1.96 7.59
N GLU A 49 -3.79 3.01 7.59
CA GLU A 49 -5.17 2.97 8.11
C GLU A 49 -6.15 2.26 7.16
N SER A 50 -5.88 2.29 5.85
CA SER A 50 -6.75 1.71 4.82
C SER A 50 -6.44 0.26 4.50
N PHE A 51 -5.21 -0.21 4.71
CA PHE A 51 -4.76 -1.54 4.31
C PHE A 51 -3.99 -2.20 5.45
N THR A 52 -4.14 -3.52 5.57
CA THR A 52 -3.28 -4.30 6.46
C THR A 52 -1.85 -4.32 5.89
N LEU A 53 -0.86 -3.93 6.68
CA LEU A 53 0.53 -4.04 6.28
C LEU A 53 1.01 -5.48 6.52
N LEU A 54 1.16 -6.25 5.46
CA LEU A 54 1.69 -7.61 5.52
C LEU A 54 3.20 -7.57 5.28
N SER A 55 3.96 -7.75 6.35
CA SER A 55 5.42 -7.86 6.28
C SER A 55 5.84 -9.02 5.37
N VAL A 56 6.91 -8.82 4.61
CA VAL A 56 7.50 -9.89 3.80
C VAL A 56 8.56 -10.57 4.65
N ASP A 57 8.27 -11.81 5.06
CA ASP A 57 9.18 -12.69 5.78
C ASP A 57 9.16 -14.11 5.18
N ASN A 58 10.03 -14.99 5.66
CA ASN A 58 10.10 -16.37 5.14
C ASN A 58 8.79 -17.13 5.34
N LYS A 59 8.05 -16.85 6.42
CA LYS A 59 6.75 -17.50 6.69
C LYS A 59 5.65 -17.06 5.72
N THR A 60 5.79 -15.87 5.14
CA THR A 60 4.84 -15.32 4.17
C THR A 60 5.10 -15.87 2.76
N ILE A 61 6.31 -16.36 2.49
CA ILE A 61 6.74 -16.87 1.18
C ILE A 61 6.55 -18.40 1.07
N GLU A 62 6.72 -19.14 2.18
CA GLU A 62 6.51 -20.59 2.28
C GLU A 62 5.03 -20.98 2.35
#